data_AF-A0A4Y2AAG3-F1
#
_entry.id   AF-A0A4Y2AAG3-F1
#
_cell.length_a   1.000
_cell.length_b   1.000
_cell.length_c   1.000
_cell.angle_alpha   90.00
_cell.angle_beta   90.00
_cell.angle_gamma   90.00
#
_symmetry.space_group_name_H-M   'P 1'
#
loop_
_entity.id
_entity.type
_entity.pdbx_description
1 polymer ?
#
loop_
_entity_poly.entity_id
_entity_poly.type
_entity_poly.pdbx_seq_one_letter_code
_entity_poly.pdbx_strand_id
1 'polypeptide(L)'
;MPTGYFGNELGKLAGNLHNKFITNLSHGDFEVCVNLLQSCYEFVVLSCGTCCKLADLHRKTAATLLQIKIAIWEWLKSINRADFVPSATAVVCIKNFSSQFIIKEDRVVRDDGSELVVPRKIPKLADDAYPSIFANQPFHLSHEPSGS
;
A
#
# COMPACT_ATOMS: atom_id res chain seq x y z
N MET A 1 2.42 -45.34 13.58
CA MET A 1 1.85 -44.24 12.78
C MET A 1 0.72 -43.60 13.58
N PRO A 2 0.78 -42.29 13.85
CA PRO A 2 -0.38 -41.46 13.54
C PRO A 2 0.03 -40.09 12.99
N THR A 3 -0.25 -39.86 11.71
CA THR A 3 -0.26 -38.52 11.07
C THR A 3 -1.70 -38.28 10.64
N GLY A 4 -2.45 -37.42 11.32
CA GLY A 4 -3.83 -37.15 10.90
C GLY A 4 -4.65 -36.12 11.67
N TYR A 5 -4.23 -35.67 12.86
CA TYR A 5 -5.06 -34.79 13.69
C TYR A 5 -4.60 -33.32 13.78
N PHE A 6 -3.35 -32.99 13.43
CA PHE A 6 -2.83 -31.63 13.56
C PHE A 6 -3.26 -30.66 12.44
N GLY A 7 -3.62 -31.14 11.25
CA GLY A 7 -3.95 -30.29 10.11
C GLY A 7 -5.31 -29.59 10.21
N ASN A 8 -6.24 -30.17 10.98
CA ASN A 8 -7.66 -29.81 10.91
C ASN A 8 -7.99 -28.62 11.82
N GLU A 9 -7.32 -28.54 12.98
CA GLU A 9 -7.46 -27.44 13.95
C GLU A 9 -6.70 -26.18 13.48
N LEU A 10 -5.50 -26.35 12.91
CA LEU A 10 -4.74 -25.26 12.30
C LEU A 10 -5.48 -24.62 11.11
N GLY A 11 -6.10 -25.45 10.26
CA GLY A 11 -6.91 -24.96 9.13
C GLY A 11 -8.13 -24.14 9.58
N LYS A 12 -8.82 -24.56 10.66
CA LYS A 12 -9.95 -23.80 11.23
C LYS A 12 -9.49 -22.49 11.86
N LEU A 13 -8.37 -22.49 12.59
CA LEU A 13 -7.82 -21.28 13.21
C LEU A 13 -7.39 -20.27 12.13
N ALA A 14 -6.72 -20.72 11.08
CA ALA A 14 -6.34 -19.89 9.95
C ALA A 14 -7.55 -19.30 9.21
N GLY A 15 -8.60 -20.11 8.98
CA GLY A 15 -9.85 -19.63 8.38
C GLY A 15 -10.56 -18.57 9.23
N ASN A 16 -10.56 -18.73 10.56
CA ASN A 16 -11.14 -17.76 11.48
C ASN A 16 -10.35 -16.43 11.52
N LEU A 17 -9.01 -16.49 11.52
CA LEU A 17 -8.19 -15.28 11.44
C LEU A 17 -8.35 -14.56 10.09
N HIS A 18 -8.48 -15.30 8.99
CA HIS A 18 -8.72 -14.71 7.67
C HIS A 18 -10.04 -13.95 7.61
N ASN A 19 -11.15 -14.57 8.06
CA ASN A 19 -12.46 -13.91 8.10
C ASN A 19 -12.46 -12.67 9.00
N LYS A 20 -11.76 -12.76 10.14
CA LYS A 20 -11.63 -11.63 11.08
C LYS A 20 -10.79 -10.50 10.49
N PHE A 21 -9.74 -10.81 9.75
CA PHE A 21 -8.92 -9.81 9.05
C PHE A 21 -9.72 -9.06 7.98
N ILE A 22 -10.44 -9.79 7.11
CA ILE A 22 -11.28 -9.19 6.05
C ILE A 22 -12.38 -8.30 6.66
N THR A 23 -13.02 -8.76 7.73
CA THR A 23 -14.08 -8.00 8.41
C THR A 23 -13.55 -6.69 9.01
N ASN A 24 -12.40 -6.70 9.68
CA ASN A 24 -11.83 -5.47 10.25
C ASN A 24 -11.32 -4.50 9.18
N LEU A 25 -10.79 -5.04 8.07
CA LEU A 25 -10.40 -4.24 6.91
C LEU A 25 -11.61 -3.50 6.30
N SER A 26 -12.76 -4.17 6.19
CA SER A 26 -13.99 -3.55 5.68
C SER A 26 -14.57 -2.46 6.59
N HIS A 27 -14.28 -2.51 7.89
CA HIS A 27 -14.73 -1.50 8.86
C HIS A 27 -13.72 -0.36 9.06
N GLY A 28 -12.56 -0.41 8.39
CA GLY A 28 -11.52 0.62 8.52
C GLY A 28 -10.76 0.58 9.86
N ASP A 29 -10.85 -0.52 10.60
CA ASP A 29 -10.12 -0.70 11.86
C ASP A 29 -8.70 -1.22 11.59
N PHE A 30 -7.82 -0.29 11.20
CA PHE A 30 -6.47 -0.60 10.77
C PHE A 30 -5.57 -1.10 11.91
N GLU A 31 -5.82 -0.69 13.16
CA GLU A 31 -5.05 -1.13 14.32
C GLU A 31 -5.28 -2.61 14.61
N VAL A 32 -6.55 -3.05 14.58
CA VAL A 32 -6.91 -4.46 14.74
C VAL A 32 -6.38 -5.31 13.58
N CYS A 33 -6.37 -4.78 12.35
CA CYS A 33 -5.77 -5.46 11.20
C CYS A 33 -4.27 -5.71 11.38
N VAL A 34 -3.52 -4.71 11.86
CA VAL A 34 -2.07 -4.84 12.09
C VAL A 34 -1.78 -5.84 13.21
N ASN A 35 -2.54 -5.79 14.30
CA ASN A 35 -2.38 -6.73 15.42
C ASN A 35 -2.73 -8.17 15.02
N LEU A 36 -3.74 -8.37 14.18
CA LEU A 36 -4.09 -9.68 13.61
C LEU A 36 -2.97 -10.23 12.71
N LEU A 37 -2.42 -9.40 11.80
CA LEU A 37 -1.27 -9.76 10.96
C LEU A 37 -0.06 -10.15 11.80
N GLN A 38 0.23 -9.41 12.88
CA GLN A 38 1.32 -9.70 13.80
C GLN A 38 1.11 -11.04 14.52
N SER A 39 -0.11 -11.32 15.00
CA SER A 39 -0.43 -12.60 15.64
C SER A 39 -0.35 -13.79 14.67
N CYS A 40 -0.75 -13.60 13.41
CA CYS A 40 -0.57 -14.60 12.35
C CYS A 40 0.91 -14.91 12.12
N TYR A 41 1.78 -13.91 12.18
CA TYR A 41 3.22 -14.06 11.96
C TYR A 41 3.86 -14.93 13.05
N GLU A 42 3.54 -14.69 14.32
CA GLU A 42 4.04 -15.50 15.45
C GLU A 42 3.59 -16.97 15.35
N PHE A 43 2.37 -17.21 14.87
CA PHE A 43 1.81 -18.55 14.72
C PHE A 43 2.41 -19.35 13.54
N VAL A 44 2.75 -18.66 12.43
CA VAL A 44 3.24 -19.28 11.19
C VAL A 44 4.72 -19.67 11.26
N VAL A 45 5.53 -18.95 12.04
CA VAL A 45 6.99 -19.22 12.15
C VAL A 45 7.29 -20.61 12.76
N LEU A 46 6.31 -21.26 13.41
CA LEU A 46 6.52 -22.49 14.17
C LEU A 46 6.39 -23.83 13.40
N SER A 47 5.93 -23.90 12.14
CA SER A 47 5.73 -25.24 11.52
C SER A 47 5.72 -25.34 9.98
N CYS A 48 6.83 -25.74 9.32
CA CYS A 48 6.93 -26.26 7.92
C CYS A 48 7.40 -25.29 6.81
N GLY A 49 7.97 -25.82 5.71
CA GLY A 49 8.44 -25.07 4.53
C GLY A 49 7.36 -24.33 3.71
N THR A 50 6.08 -24.65 3.91
CA THR A 50 4.95 -23.79 3.49
C THR A 50 4.94 -22.45 4.24
N CYS A 51 5.54 -22.39 5.43
CA CYS A 51 5.65 -21.18 6.23
C CYS A 51 6.70 -20.21 5.69
N CYS A 52 7.70 -20.67 4.94
CA CYS A 52 8.63 -19.74 4.28
C CYS A 52 7.92 -18.94 3.18
N LYS A 53 7.02 -19.56 2.41
CA LYS A 53 6.21 -18.87 1.39
C LYS A 53 5.15 -17.96 2.03
N LEU A 54 4.53 -18.42 3.11
CA LEU A 54 3.54 -17.61 3.85
C LEU A 54 4.20 -16.43 4.59
N ALA A 55 5.40 -16.64 5.16
CA ALA A 55 6.19 -15.57 5.78
C ALA A 55 6.69 -14.56 4.74
N ASP A 56 7.12 -15.01 3.55
CA ASP A 56 7.47 -14.12 2.44
C ASP A 56 6.27 -13.31 1.97
N LEU A 57 5.11 -13.96 1.79
CA LEU A 57 3.87 -13.28 1.43
C LEU A 57 3.46 -12.26 2.52
N HIS A 58 3.46 -12.65 3.80
CA HIS A 58 3.17 -11.74 4.90
C HIS A 58 4.16 -10.57 4.98
N ARG A 59 5.45 -10.82 4.75
CA ARG A 59 6.47 -9.75 4.69
C ARG A 59 6.17 -8.77 3.56
N LYS A 60 5.80 -9.28 2.38
CA LYS A 60 5.40 -8.45 1.24
C LYS A 60 4.14 -7.65 1.57
N THR A 61 3.12 -8.28 2.14
CA THR A 61 1.89 -7.61 2.58
C THR A 61 2.18 -6.52 3.62
N ALA A 62 3.00 -6.81 4.64
CA ALA A 62 3.38 -5.83 5.66
C ALA A 62 4.16 -4.66 5.07
N ALA A 63 5.10 -4.92 4.15
CA ALA A 63 5.81 -3.88 3.43
C ALA A 63 4.85 -3.02 2.61
N THR A 64 3.93 -3.63 1.84
CA THR A 64 2.91 -2.90 1.08
C THR A 64 2.02 -2.06 1.98
N LEU A 65 1.55 -2.59 3.11
CA LEU A 65 0.74 -1.84 4.08
C LEU A 65 1.49 -0.66 4.68
N LEU A 66 2.79 -0.83 4.98
CA LEU A 66 3.63 0.25 5.48
C LEU A 66 3.81 1.34 4.42
N GLN A 67 4.07 0.98 3.17
CA GLN A 67 4.18 1.93 2.06
C GLN A 67 2.85 2.68 1.85
N ILE A 68 1.71 1.98 1.87
CA ILE A 68 0.38 2.59 1.78
C ILE A 68 0.16 3.57 2.95
N LYS A 69 0.55 3.20 4.18
CA LYS A 69 0.41 4.08 5.35
C LYS A 69 1.25 5.36 5.22
N ILE A 70 2.49 5.25 4.72
CA ILE A 70 3.37 6.39 4.48
C ILE A 70 2.75 7.30 3.41
N ALA A 71 2.33 6.74 2.27
CA ALA A 71 1.72 7.49 1.19
C ALA A 71 0.43 8.21 1.64
N ILE A 72 -0.47 7.54 2.35
CA ILE A 72 -1.69 8.17 2.89
C ILE A 72 -1.34 9.32 3.84
N TRP A 73 -0.32 9.16 4.68
CA TRP A 73 0.09 10.20 5.60
C TRP A 73 0.66 11.43 4.88
N GLU A 74 1.51 11.25 3.87
CA GLU A 74 2.01 12.35 3.03
C GLU A 74 0.87 13.07 2.30
N TRP A 75 -0.09 12.33 1.75
CA TRP A 75 -1.28 12.89 1.12
C TRP A 75 -2.09 13.77 2.08
N LEU A 76 -2.38 13.26 3.28
CA LEU A 76 -3.17 13.99 4.28
C LEU A 76 -2.43 15.22 4.81
N LYS A 77 -1.12 15.11 5.02
CA LYS A 77 -0.29 16.24 5.44
C LYS A 77 -0.28 17.36 4.39
N SER A 78 -0.27 17.01 3.11
CA SER A 78 -0.26 17.99 2.03
C SER A 78 -1.60 18.68 1.83
N ILE A 79 -2.71 18.02 2.15
CA ILE A 79 -4.05 18.62 2.12
C ILE A 79 -4.26 19.40 3.43
N ASN A 80 -3.82 20.65 3.46
CA ASN A 80 -3.94 21.54 4.63
C ASN A 80 -5.40 22.02 4.86
N ARG A 81 -6.30 21.11 5.19
CA ARG A 81 -7.69 21.38 5.58
C ARG A 81 -7.93 20.74 6.93
N ALA A 82 -8.12 21.57 7.97
CA ALA A 82 -8.19 21.13 9.37
C ALA A 82 -9.21 20.02 9.63
N ASP A 83 -10.35 20.05 8.93
CA ASP A 83 -11.46 19.11 9.14
C ASP A 83 -11.63 18.12 7.97
N PHE A 84 -10.59 17.89 7.17
CA PHE A 84 -10.68 16.98 6.03
C PHE A 84 -10.53 15.52 6.47
N VAL A 85 -11.61 14.77 6.34
CA VAL A 85 -11.62 13.31 6.49
C VAL A 85 -11.61 12.69 5.08
N PRO A 86 -10.57 11.91 4.71
CA PRO A 86 -10.56 11.24 3.42
C PRO A 86 -11.74 10.28 3.29
N SER A 87 -12.44 10.35 2.17
CA SER A 87 -13.53 9.45 1.82
C SER A 87 -13.22 8.71 0.53
N ALA A 88 -13.91 7.59 0.29
CA ALA A 88 -13.74 6.82 -0.95
C ALA A 88 -14.11 7.61 -2.23
N THR A 89 -14.85 8.71 -2.08
CA THR A 89 -15.24 9.60 -3.19
C THR A 89 -14.38 10.86 -3.27
N ALA A 90 -13.42 11.04 -2.36
CA ALA A 90 -12.55 12.20 -2.38
C ALA A 90 -11.61 12.12 -3.60
N VAL A 91 -11.58 13.20 -4.38
CA VAL A 91 -10.74 13.29 -5.59
C VAL A 91 -9.89 14.55 -5.54
N VAL A 92 -8.67 14.46 -6.07
CA VAL A 92 -7.74 15.59 -6.21
C VAL A 92 -7.44 15.78 -7.69
N CYS A 93 -7.61 17.00 -8.19
CA CYS A 93 -7.30 17.29 -9.60
C CYS A 93 -5.80 17.14 -9.87
N ILE A 94 -5.45 16.67 -11.07
CA ILE A 94 -4.06 16.45 -11.52
C ILE A 94 -3.18 17.71 -11.42
N LYS A 95 -3.77 18.92 -11.50
CA LYS A 95 -3.07 20.20 -11.38
C LYS A 95 -2.41 20.44 -10.01
N ASN A 96 -2.81 19.68 -8.98
CA ASN A 96 -2.23 19.81 -7.64
C ASN A 96 -0.98 18.93 -7.46
N PHE A 97 -0.56 18.20 -8.51
CA PHE A 97 0.63 17.36 -8.50
C PHE A 97 1.76 18.03 -9.28
N SER A 98 2.99 17.87 -8.80
CA SER A 98 4.19 18.23 -9.58
C SER A 98 4.23 17.45 -10.89
N SER A 99 4.74 18.07 -11.95
CA SER A 99 4.85 17.43 -13.27
C SER A 99 5.71 16.18 -13.27
N GLN A 100 6.66 16.06 -12.33
CA GLN A 100 7.50 14.87 -12.18
C GLN A 100 6.72 13.62 -11.77
N PHE A 101 5.59 13.78 -11.08
CA PHE A 101 4.71 12.68 -10.70
C PHE A 101 3.73 12.29 -11.81
N ILE A 102 3.65 13.07 -12.89
CA ILE A 102 2.71 12.83 -13.99
C ILE A 102 3.41 12.05 -15.10
N ILE A 103 3.16 10.75 -15.14
CA ILE A 103 3.70 9.84 -16.15
C ILE A 103 2.88 9.99 -17.43
N LYS A 104 3.52 10.56 -18.45
CA LYS A 104 2.94 10.75 -19.80
C LYS A 104 3.42 9.72 -20.81
N GLU A 105 4.44 8.94 -20.48
CA GLU A 105 5.07 7.96 -21.36
C GLU A 105 5.31 6.67 -20.58
N ASP A 106 5.01 5.53 -21.19
CA ASP A 106 5.48 4.24 -20.69
C ASP A 106 6.84 3.93 -21.30
N ARG A 107 7.77 3.46 -20.46
CA ARG A 107 9.13 3.10 -20.85
C ARG A 107 9.36 1.63 -20.54
N VAL A 108 9.83 0.88 -21.53
CA VAL A 108 10.19 -0.53 -21.39
C VAL A 108 11.56 -0.76 -22.02
N VAL A 109 12.48 -1.34 -21.27
CA VAL A 109 13.78 -1.76 -21.79
C VAL A 109 13.60 -3.13 -22.42
N ARG A 110 13.97 -3.27 -23.71
CA ARG A 110 13.97 -4.54 -24.44
C ARG A 110 15.22 -5.36 -24.08
N ASP A 111 15.21 -6.64 -24.44
CA ASP A 111 16.33 -7.56 -24.18
C ASP A 111 17.66 -7.13 -24.83
N ASP A 112 17.59 -6.35 -25.91
CA ASP A 112 18.75 -5.78 -26.60
C ASP A 112 19.28 -4.47 -25.96
N GLY A 113 18.68 -4.04 -24.85
CA GLY A 113 19.00 -2.80 -24.16
C GLY A 113 18.38 -1.54 -24.78
N SER A 114 17.63 -1.66 -25.89
CA SER A 114 16.92 -0.52 -26.48
C SER A 114 15.68 -0.15 -25.67
N GLU A 115 15.39 1.15 -25.55
CA GLU A 115 14.16 1.62 -24.90
C GLU A 115 13.01 1.71 -25.90
N LEU A 116 11.87 1.12 -25.53
CA LEU A 116 10.58 1.41 -26.13
C LEU A 116 9.89 2.47 -25.28
N VAL A 117 9.68 3.66 -25.87
CA VAL A 117 8.93 4.76 -25.26
C VAL A 117 7.59 4.90 -25.98
N VAL A 118 6.50 4.74 -25.25
CA VAL A 118 5.13 4.85 -25.78
C VAL A 118 4.41 6.00 -25.08
N PRO A 119 4.03 7.08 -25.79
CA PRO A 119 3.22 8.14 -25.22
C PRO A 119 1.84 7.61 -24.80
N ARG A 120 1.38 8.02 -23.61
CA ARG A 120 0.07 7.66 -23.09
C ARG A 120 -0.99 8.66 -23.56
N LYS A 121 -2.15 8.13 -23.97
CA LYS A 121 -3.34 8.95 -24.28
C LYS A 121 -3.93 9.61 -23.03
N ILE A 122 -3.85 8.91 -21.88
CA ILE A 122 -4.28 9.40 -20.57
C ILE A 122 -3.09 9.27 -19.62
N PRO A 123 -2.57 10.39 -19.06
CA PRO A 123 -1.49 10.35 -18.08
C PRO A 123 -1.90 9.57 -16.84
N LYS A 124 -0.91 8.96 -16.17
CA LYS A 124 -1.09 8.32 -14.86
C LYS A 124 -0.21 9.01 -13.81
N LEU A 125 -0.55 8.86 -12.55
CA LEU A 125 0.34 9.27 -11.46
C LEU A 125 1.39 8.18 -11.20
N ALA A 126 2.56 8.58 -10.72
CA ALA A 126 3.54 7.67 -10.13
C ALA A 126 2.98 7.05 -8.83
N ASP A 127 3.49 5.88 -8.44
CA ASP A 127 3.00 5.13 -7.28
C ASP A 127 3.27 5.87 -5.96
N ASP A 128 4.32 6.70 -5.93
CA ASP A 128 4.74 7.56 -4.82
C ASP A 128 4.27 9.01 -4.98
N ALA A 129 3.39 9.29 -5.96
CA ALA A 129 2.89 10.62 -6.19
C ALA A 129 2.05 11.12 -5.01
N TYR A 130 2.33 12.34 -4.55
CA TYR A 130 1.50 13.07 -3.59
C TYR A 130 1.17 14.47 -4.12
N PRO A 131 0.02 15.05 -3.75
CA PRO A 131 -0.31 16.41 -4.14
C PRO A 131 0.58 17.37 -3.36
N SER A 132 1.23 18.31 -4.03
CA SER A 132 2.18 19.26 -3.43
C SER A 132 1.87 20.72 -3.76
N ILE A 133 0.95 20.96 -4.69
CA ILE A 133 0.64 22.29 -5.22
C ILE A 133 -0.79 22.64 -4.82
N PHE A 134 -0.95 23.29 -3.65
CA PHE A 134 -2.22 23.88 -3.24
C PHE A 134 -2.12 25.41 -3.21
N ALA A 135 -3.14 26.08 -3.76
CA ALA A 135 -3.25 27.52 -3.63
C ALA A 135 -3.43 27.90 -2.14
N ASN A 136 -2.80 28.98 -1.69
CA ASN A 136 -2.86 29.50 -0.32
C ASN A 136 -2.22 28.59 0.76
N GLN A 137 -1.31 27.69 0.37
CA GLN A 137 -0.53 26.93 1.35
C GLN A 137 0.55 27.84 1.96
N PRO A 138 0.75 27.84 3.30
CA PRO A 138 1.78 28.68 3.89
C PRO A 138 3.17 28.23 3.43
N PHE A 139 4.07 29.20 3.21
CA PHE A 139 5.37 28.98 2.56
C PHE A 139 6.23 27.87 3.19
N HIS A 140 6.11 27.65 4.49
CA HIS A 140 6.84 26.59 5.20
C HIS A 140 6.31 25.18 4.93
N LEU A 141 5.17 25.04 4.24
CA LEU A 141 4.57 23.77 3.81
C LEU A 141 4.60 23.58 2.29
N SER A 142 4.92 24.62 1.52
CA SER A 142 5.12 24.49 0.07
C SER A 142 6.49 23.84 -0.17
N HIS A 143 6.48 22.52 -0.30
CA HIS A 143 7.67 21.76 -0.70
C HIS A 143 7.53 21.38 -2.16
N GLU A 144 8.43 21.91 -2.99
CA GLU A 144 8.65 21.33 -4.31
C GLU A 144 9.41 20.00 -4.08
N PRO A 145 8.90 18.86 -4.56
CA PRO A 145 9.57 17.59 -4.31
C PRO A 145 10.93 17.63 -5.01
N SER A 146 12.00 17.44 -4.25
CA SER A 146 13.36 17.35 -4.79
C SER A 146 13.46 16.11 -5.67
N GLY A 147 13.68 16.31 -6.97
CA GLY A 147 13.88 15.22 -7.92
C GLY A 147 15.04 14.34 -7.48
N SER A 148 14.78 13.03 -7.34
CA SER A 148 15.78 11.98 -7.16
C SER A 148 16.37 11.53 -8.48
#